data_AF-B3RSP7-F1
#
_entry.id   AF-B3RSP7-F1
#
_cell.length_a   1.000
_cell.length_b   1.000
_cell.length_c   1.000
_cell.angle_alpha   90.00
_cell.angle_beta   90.00
_cell.angle_gamma   90.00
#
_symmetry.space_group_name_H-M   'P 1'
#
loop_
_entity.id
_entity.type
_entity.pdbx_description
1 polymer ?
#
loop_
_entity_poly.entity_id
_entity_poly.type
_entity_poly.pdbx_seq_one_letter_code
_entity_poly.pdbx_strand_id
1 'polypeptide(L)' 'LSRGDAEKLLQKNGQFLIRQSVNNPMQFVLSGMIDNVPHHVLVTNEQGIVS' A
#
# COMPACT_ATOMS: atom_id res chain seq x y z
N LEU A 1 -7.70 -6.26 2.31
CA LEU A 1 -7.77 -4.99 3.05
C LEU A 1 -8.15 -3.88 2.07
N SER A 2 -9.22 -3.13 2.34
CA SER A 2 -9.63 -2.03 1.46
C SER A 2 -8.69 -0.81 1.62
N ARG A 3 -8.83 0.19 0.75
CA ARG A 3 -8.12 1.47 0.87
C ARG A 3 -8.46 2.15 2.19
N GLY A 4 -9.75 2.26 2.52
CA GLY A 4 -10.22 2.93 3.74
C GLY A 4 -9.79 2.20 5.01
N ASP A 5 -9.73 0.87 5.01
CA ASP A 5 -9.20 0.13 6.16
C ASP A 5 -7.70 0.38 6.36
N ALA A 6 -6.94 0.50 5.26
CA ALA A 6 -5.52 0.83 5.34
C ALA A 6 -5.30 2.24 5.91
N GLU A 7 -6.08 3.23 5.48
CA GLU A 7 -5.99 4.61 6.00
C GLU A 7 -6.26 4.68 7.51
N LYS A 8 -7.14 3.84 8.06
CA LYS A 8 -7.39 3.76 9.52
C LYS A 8 -6.21 3.17 10.31
N LEU A 9 -5.42 2.30 9.68
CA LEU A 9 -4.24 1.67 10.28
C LEU A 9 -3.00 2.57 10.18
N LEU A 10 -2.94 3.44 9.16
CA LEU A 10 -1.88 4.42 8.95
C LEU A 10 -2.15 5.67 9.79
N GLN A 11 -1.77 5.64 11.07
CA GLN A 11 -2.03 6.73 12.01
C GLN A 11 -0.87 7.74 12.13
N LYS A 12 0.36 7.33 11.77
CA LYS A 12 1.57 8.14 11.94
C LYS A 12 2.37 8.22 10.66
N ASN A 13 3.00 9.37 10.42
CA ASN A 13 3.96 9.55 9.35
C ASN A 13 5.04 8.47 9.36
N GLY A 14 5.39 7.95 8.19
CA GLY A 14 6.35 6.86 8.01
C GLY A 14 5.79 5.45 8.22
N GLN A 15 4.53 5.28 8.65
CA GLN A 15 3.90 3.96 8.66
C GLN A 15 3.57 3.50 7.23
N PHE A 16 3.68 2.21 7.00
CA PHE A 16 3.31 1.58 5.73
C PHE A 16 2.81 0.16 5.95
N LEU A 17 2.06 -0.33 4.96
CA LEU A 17 1.63 -1.72 4.86
C LEU A 17 1.48 -2.12 3.39
N ILE A 18 1.63 -3.40 3.12
CA ILE A 18 1.32 -3.97 1.81
C ILE A 18 -0.03 -4.67 1.92
N ARG A 19 -0.90 -4.45 0.94
CA ARG A 19 -2.21 -5.12 0.85
C ARG A 19 -2.47 -5.64 -0.55
N GLN A 20 -3.16 -6.77 -0.63
CA GLN A 20 -3.69 -7.27 -1.89
C GLN A 20 -4.76 -6.30 -2.43
N SER A 21 -4.77 -6.08 -3.74
CA SER A 21 -5.79 -5.26 -4.40
C SER A 21 -7.14 -5.96 -4.34
N VAL A 22 -8.17 -5.19 -3.95
CA VAL A 22 -9.56 -5.68 -3.86
C VAL A 22 -10.13 -5.95 -5.26
N ASN A 23 -9.72 -5.18 -6.26
CA ASN A 23 -10.21 -5.29 -7.64
C ASN A 23 -9.43 -6.32 -8.46
N ASN A 24 -8.19 -6.63 -8.08
CA ASN A 24 -7.36 -7.61 -8.77
C ASN A 24 -6.49 -8.36 -7.75
N PRO A 25 -6.88 -9.57 -7.34
CA PRO A 25 -6.15 -10.35 -6.34
C PRO A 25 -4.68 -10.64 -6.71
N MET A 26 -4.29 -10.61 -7.97
CA MET A 26 -2.89 -10.84 -8.35
C MET A 26 -1.98 -9.62 -8.13
N GLN A 27 -2.55 -8.48 -7.75
CA GLN A 27 -1.81 -7.25 -7.54
C GLN A 27 -1.70 -6.91 -6.06
N PHE A 28 -0.57 -6.31 -5.71
CA PHE A 28 -0.34 -5.75 -4.39
C PHE A 28 -0.26 -4.23 -4.45
N VAL A 29 -0.61 -3.59 -3.36
CA VAL A 29 -0.57 -2.14 -3.19
C VAL A 29 0.21 -1.84 -1.92
N LEU A 30 1.29 -1.06 -2.06
CA LEU A 30 1.98 -0.44 -0.93
C LEU A 30 1.18 0.80 -0.53
N SER A 31 0.69 0.82 0.71
CA SER A 31 0.00 1.98 1.29
C SER A 31 0.88 2.56 2.39
N GLY A 32 1.11 3.88 2.39
CA GLY A 32 1.97 4.53 3.37
C GLY A 32 1.48 5.92 3.75
N MET A 33 1.93 6.42 4.89
CA MET A 33 1.68 7.78 5.37
C MET A 33 2.93 8.63 5.16
N ILE A 34 2.84 9.68 4.35
CA ILE A 34 3.93 10.61 4.08
C ILE A 34 3.38 12.02 4.34
N ASP A 35 4.02 12.76 5.24
CA ASP A 35 3.61 14.10 5.68
C ASP A 35 2.15 14.16 6.14
N ASN A 36 1.71 13.11 6.86
CA ASN A 36 0.32 12.90 7.29
C ASN A 36 -0.71 12.83 6.14
N VAL A 37 -0.26 12.52 4.92
CA VAL A 37 -1.10 12.25 3.76
C VAL A 37 -0.94 10.78 3.34
N PRO A 38 -2.05 10.02 3.20
CA PRO A 38 -1.99 8.64 2.74
C PRO A 38 -1.66 8.55 1.25
N HIS A 39 -0.69 7.72 0.91
CA HIS A 39 -0.24 7.42 -0.44
C HIS A 39 -0.42 5.94 -0.73
N HIS A 40 -0.74 5.60 -1.98
CA HIS A 40 -0.96 4.22 -2.41
C HIS A 40 -0.34 3.99 -3.79
N VAL A 41 0.57 3.01 -3.87
CA VAL A 41 1.31 2.69 -5.09
C VAL A 41 1.10 1.22 -5.41
N LEU A 42 0.81 0.91 -6.68
CA LEU A 42 0.73 -0.46 -7.17
C LEU A 42 2.13 -1.07 -7.18
N VAL A 43 2.28 -2.26 -6.59
CA VAL A 43 3.55 -3.00 -6.63
C VAL A 43 3.56 -3.78 -7.94
N THR A 44 4.22 -3.23 -8.94
CA THR A 44 4.50 -3.91 -10.22
C THR A 44 5.95 -4.37 -10.26
N ASN A 45 6.19 -5.48 -10.93
CA ASN A 45 7.53 -6.05 -11.11
C ASN A 45 8.16 -5.51 -12.40
N GLU A 46 8.42 -4.21 -12.51
CA GLU A 46 9.10 -3.70 -13.72
C GLU A 46 10.62 -3.96 -13.72
N GLN A 47 11.10 -5.01 -13.02
CA GLN A 47 12.48 -5.19 -12.55
C GLN A 47 12.87 -4.10 -11.51
N GLY A 48 13.27 -4.42 -10.28
CA GLY A 48 14.09 -5.56 -9.89
C GLY A 48 13.79 -6.09 -8.50
N ILE A 49 13.47 -7.39 -8.49
CA ILE A 49 13.65 -8.38 -7.43
C ILE A 49 12.85 -8.15 -6.15
N VAL A 50 11.73 -8.87 -6.06
CA VAL A 50 11.22 -9.41 -4.80
C VAL A 50 11.76 -10.85 -4.71
N SER A 51 12.76 -11.06 -3.84
CA SER A 51 13.18 -12.40 -3.41
C SER A 51 12.44 -12.79 -2.14
#